data_AF-A0A6G0J0V9-F1
#
_entry.id   AF-A0A6G0J0V9-F1
#
_cell.length_a   1.000
_cell.length_b   1.000
_cell.length_c   1.000
_cell.angle_alpha   90.00
_cell.angle_beta   90.00
_cell.angle_gamma   90.00
#
_symmetry.space_group_name_H-M   'P 1'
#
loop_
_entity.id
_entity.type
_entity.pdbx_description
1 polymer ?
#
loop_
_entity_poly.entity_id
_entity_poly.type
_entity_poly.pdbx_seq_one_letter_code
_entity_poly.pdbx_strand_id
1 'polypeptide(L)'
;MPKIELGKKRKISLVTVPSANRWQDIVLGRMKWATVTIDKQIRNEADYLFMMDIDSVFHNRFGAESLSQLSAVLHRGYYKVTRDMFPYERRPKSKAYIPADEGDYYYTAAVWGGYLEDMYKLVKYCYMQSEEDAKNNIEAVWQEESHLNRYLLYNKPTKVLSSEYLWSDFDPLPGDIKVVRISQLVKNYAEVRPNGGQ
;
A
#
# COMPACT_ATOMS: atom_id res chain seq x y z
N MET A 1 9.40 -7.81 -19.39
CA MET A 1 10.24 -7.14 -18.37
C MET A 1 11.35 -6.38 -19.08
N PRO A 2 11.50 -5.07 -18.83
CA PRO A 2 12.55 -4.26 -19.44
C PRO A 2 13.94 -4.72 -18.96
N LYS A 3 14.96 -4.62 -19.84
CA LYS A 3 16.36 -4.81 -19.46
C LYS A 3 16.86 -3.52 -18.81
N ILE A 4 17.18 -3.58 -17.52
CA ILE A 4 17.62 -2.42 -16.74
C ILE A 4 19.03 -2.67 -16.23
N GLU A 5 19.93 -1.71 -16.43
CA GLU A 5 21.26 -1.74 -15.82
C GLU A 5 21.16 -1.40 -14.32
N LEU A 6 21.70 -2.27 -13.47
CA LEU A 6 21.61 -2.12 -12.02
C LEU A 6 22.91 -1.60 -11.44
N GLY A 7 22.80 -0.64 -10.51
CA GLY A 7 23.93 -0.22 -9.69
C GLY A 7 24.52 -1.36 -8.85
N LYS A 8 25.75 -1.17 -8.38
CA LYS A 8 26.49 -2.16 -7.59
C LYS A 8 25.65 -2.69 -6.42
N LYS A 9 25.71 -4.01 -6.19
CA LYS A 9 25.00 -4.74 -5.10
C LYS A 9 23.47 -4.71 -5.18
N ARG A 10 22.87 -4.24 -6.29
CA ARG A 10 21.42 -4.33 -6.52
C ARG A 10 21.11 -5.56 -7.36
N LYS A 11 20.02 -6.25 -7.04
CA LYS A 11 19.53 -7.42 -7.76
C LYS A 11 18.03 -7.25 -8.03
N ILE A 12 17.56 -7.80 -9.14
CA ILE A 12 16.14 -7.94 -9.45
C ILE A 12 15.86 -9.44 -9.54
N SER A 13 14.88 -9.89 -8.75
CA SER A 13 14.33 -11.25 -8.81
C SER A 13 12.94 -11.20 -9.42
N LEU A 14 12.62 -12.17 -10.27
CA LEU A 14 11.34 -12.27 -10.95
C LEU A 14 10.52 -13.37 -10.30
N VAL A 15 9.28 -13.05 -9.94
CA VAL A 15 8.32 -14.03 -9.40
C VAL A 15 7.12 -14.07 -10.32
N THR A 16 6.93 -15.20 -10.99
CA THR A 16 5.76 -15.41 -11.86
C THR A 16 4.55 -15.73 -10.99
N VAL A 17 3.48 -14.96 -11.17
CA VAL A 17 2.18 -15.21 -10.56
C VAL A 17 1.16 -15.56 -11.65
N PRO A 18 0.16 -16.43 -11.37
CA PRO A 18 -0.93 -16.71 -12.29
C PRO A 18 -1.65 -15.42 -12.73
N SER A 19 -2.01 -15.35 -14.02
CA SER A 19 -2.89 -14.30 -14.53
C SER A 19 -4.28 -14.42 -13.92
N ALA A 20 -4.87 -13.30 -13.51
CA ALA A 20 -6.23 -13.23 -12.99
C ALA A 20 -7.18 -12.62 -14.02
N ASN A 21 -8.41 -13.14 -14.10
CA ASN A 21 -9.41 -12.73 -15.08
C ASN A 21 -10.30 -11.57 -14.58
N ARG A 22 -10.39 -11.34 -13.27
CA ARG A 22 -11.07 -10.19 -12.65
C ARG A 22 -10.05 -9.27 -11.97
N TRP A 23 -10.27 -7.96 -12.01
CA TRP A 23 -9.39 -7.02 -11.33
C TRP A 23 -9.44 -7.18 -9.79
N GLN A 24 -10.58 -7.59 -9.22
CA GLN A 24 -10.68 -7.93 -7.80
C GLN A 24 -9.75 -9.10 -7.45
N ASP A 25 -9.65 -10.10 -8.32
CA ASP A 25 -8.72 -11.22 -8.16
C ASP A 25 -7.25 -10.78 -8.32
N ILE A 26 -6.98 -9.69 -9.05
CA ILE A 26 -5.66 -9.05 -9.11
C ILE A 26 -5.35 -8.34 -7.79
N VAL A 27 -6.30 -7.56 -7.24
CA VAL A 27 -6.10 -6.77 -6.02
C VAL A 27 -6.00 -7.65 -4.77
N LEU A 28 -6.93 -8.59 -4.58
CA LEU A 28 -6.83 -9.64 -3.56
C LEU A 28 -5.62 -10.55 -3.82
N GLY A 29 -5.32 -10.77 -5.10
CA GLY A 29 -4.14 -11.48 -5.56
C GLY A 29 -2.84 -10.84 -5.08
N ARG A 30 -2.73 -9.51 -5.02
CA ARG A 30 -1.50 -8.84 -4.57
C ARG A 30 -1.12 -9.27 -3.15
N MET A 31 -2.05 -9.18 -2.20
CA MET A 31 -1.74 -9.57 -0.81
C MET A 31 -1.50 -11.07 -0.66
N LYS A 32 -2.26 -11.90 -1.40
CA LYS A 32 -2.07 -13.36 -1.44
C LYS A 32 -0.67 -13.74 -1.95
N TRP A 33 -0.31 -13.24 -3.14
CA TRP A 33 0.96 -13.58 -3.77
C TRP A 33 2.13 -12.95 -3.02
N ALA A 34 1.99 -11.72 -2.50
CA ALA A 34 2.99 -11.15 -1.60
C ALA A 34 3.21 -12.04 -0.36
N THR A 35 2.15 -12.53 0.30
CA THR A 35 2.28 -13.48 1.42
C THR A 35 3.05 -14.73 1.03
N VAL A 36 2.71 -15.35 -0.10
CA VAL A 36 3.37 -16.57 -0.61
C VAL A 36 4.83 -16.31 -0.98
N THR A 37 5.11 -15.20 -1.65
CA THR A 37 6.46 -14.82 -2.09
C THR A 37 7.36 -14.46 -0.92
N ILE A 38 6.83 -13.77 0.09
CA ILE A 38 7.58 -13.51 1.32
C ILE A 38 7.99 -14.84 1.96
N ASP A 39 7.04 -15.76 2.13
CA ASP A 39 7.28 -17.03 2.79
C ASP A 39 8.29 -17.93 2.05
N LYS A 40 8.18 -18.02 0.73
CA LYS A 40 8.99 -18.95 -0.08
C LYS A 40 10.35 -18.40 -0.49
N GLN A 41 10.51 -17.08 -0.54
CA GLN A 41 11.71 -16.47 -1.12
C GLN A 41 12.26 -15.33 -0.26
N ILE A 42 11.50 -14.24 -0.08
CA ILE A 42 12.05 -13.00 0.49
C ILE A 42 12.48 -13.17 1.96
N ARG A 43 11.85 -14.10 2.71
CA ARG A 43 12.12 -14.32 4.14
C ARG A 43 13.61 -14.50 4.48
N ASN A 44 14.39 -15.05 3.55
CA ASN A 44 15.81 -15.33 3.75
C ASN A 44 16.73 -14.35 3.00
N GLU A 45 16.19 -13.28 2.40
CA GLU A 45 16.93 -12.36 1.52
C GLU A 45 17.03 -10.92 2.04
N ALA A 46 16.19 -10.52 3.00
CA ALA A 46 16.11 -9.12 3.45
C ALA A 46 15.68 -8.96 4.91
N ASP A 47 16.21 -7.92 5.57
CA ASP A 47 15.79 -7.53 6.93
C ASP A 47 14.52 -6.67 6.94
N TYR A 48 14.35 -5.85 5.90
CA TYR A 48 13.21 -4.95 5.71
C TYR A 48 12.52 -5.22 4.38
N LEU A 49 11.22 -5.01 4.34
CA LEU A 49 10.41 -5.08 3.14
C LEU A 49 9.65 -3.76 2.96
N PHE A 50 9.67 -3.23 1.74
CA PHE A 50 8.73 -2.21 1.30
C PHE A 50 7.85 -2.76 0.18
N MET A 51 6.55 -2.50 0.28
CA MET A 51 5.58 -2.71 -0.77
C MET A 51 5.25 -1.37 -1.39
N MET A 52 5.33 -1.30 -2.72
CA MET A 52 5.15 -0.08 -3.48
C MET A 52 4.35 -0.36 -4.75
N ASP A 53 3.42 0.53 -5.08
CA ASP A 53 2.72 0.46 -6.36
C ASP A 53 3.67 0.79 -7.52
N ILE A 54 3.52 0.07 -8.62
CA ILE A 54 4.42 0.13 -9.79
C ILE A 54 4.25 1.42 -10.62
N ASP A 55 3.19 2.15 -10.36
CA ASP A 55 2.75 3.34 -11.09
C ASP A 55 3.39 4.65 -10.62
N SER A 56 4.54 4.53 -9.98
CA SER A 56 5.18 5.60 -9.24
C SER A 56 6.63 5.76 -9.68
N VAL A 57 7.15 6.99 -9.60
CA VAL A 57 8.54 7.33 -9.94
C VAL A 57 9.23 7.98 -8.76
N PHE A 58 10.48 7.59 -8.53
CA PHE A 58 11.36 8.21 -7.54
C PHE A 58 12.03 9.45 -8.13
N HIS A 59 11.87 10.60 -7.46
CA HIS A 59 12.48 11.87 -7.83
C HIS A 59 13.62 12.28 -6.91
N ASN A 60 13.52 11.91 -5.63
CA ASN A 60 14.51 12.26 -4.62
C ASN A 60 14.84 11.05 -3.71
N ARG A 61 15.83 11.24 -2.83
CA ARG A 61 16.31 10.20 -1.92
C ARG A 61 15.16 9.62 -1.09
N PHE A 62 14.96 8.31 -1.22
CA PHE A 62 14.20 7.45 -0.31
C PHE A 62 15.20 6.51 0.34
N GLY A 63 15.54 6.72 1.61
CA GLY A 63 16.70 6.08 2.24
C GLY A 63 16.42 5.46 3.60
N ALA A 64 17.50 5.17 4.33
CA ALA A 64 17.44 4.51 5.64
C ALA A 64 16.58 5.25 6.68
N GLU A 65 16.34 6.55 6.49
CA GLU A 65 15.43 7.33 7.34
C GLU A 65 13.98 6.83 7.29
N SER A 66 13.58 6.12 6.23
CA SER A 66 12.23 5.54 6.12
C SER A 66 12.10 4.20 6.83
N LEU A 67 13.21 3.55 7.22
CA LEU A 67 13.19 2.23 7.88
C LEU A 67 12.68 2.35 9.31
N SER A 68 11.79 1.45 9.70
CA SER A 68 11.27 1.27 11.06
C SER A 68 10.67 -0.11 11.19
N GLN A 69 10.25 -0.52 12.39
CA GLN A 69 9.50 -1.78 12.57
C GLN A 69 8.26 -1.83 11.67
N LEU A 70 7.45 -0.76 11.67
CA LEU A 70 6.37 -0.52 10.73
C LEU A 70 6.40 0.94 10.33
N SER A 71 6.39 1.20 9.03
CA SER A 71 6.47 2.51 8.39
C SER A 71 5.28 2.68 7.46
N ALA A 72 4.43 3.65 7.77
CA ALA A 72 3.23 3.96 7.00
C ALA A 72 3.31 5.37 6.43
N VAL A 73 2.83 5.58 5.19
CA VAL A 73 2.83 6.89 4.53
C VAL A 73 1.45 7.54 4.67
N LEU A 74 1.42 8.82 5.06
CA LEU A 74 0.19 9.61 5.07
C LEU A 74 -0.31 9.82 3.64
N HIS A 75 -1.57 9.48 3.39
CA HIS A 75 -2.18 9.68 2.08
C HIS A 75 -2.27 11.17 1.75
N ARG A 76 -1.76 11.57 0.58
CA ARG A 76 -1.70 12.97 0.12
C ARG A 76 -3.05 13.70 0.12
N GLY A 77 -4.14 12.97 -0.11
CA GLY A 77 -5.50 13.54 -0.14
C GLY A 77 -6.09 13.81 1.25
N TYR A 78 -5.51 13.25 2.32
CA TYR A 78 -6.14 13.23 3.65
C TYR A 78 -5.25 13.71 4.79
N TYR A 79 -3.95 13.95 4.59
CA TYR A 79 -3.03 14.36 5.67
C TYR A 79 -3.35 15.74 6.32
N LYS A 80 -4.24 16.54 5.71
CA LYS A 80 -4.65 17.87 6.19
C LYS A 80 -6.07 17.94 6.73
N VAL A 81 -6.84 16.85 6.63
CA VAL A 81 -8.24 16.83 7.04
C VAL A 81 -8.41 16.01 8.31
N THR A 82 -9.55 16.19 8.95
CA THR A 82 -9.94 15.48 10.17
C THR A 82 -10.57 14.11 9.85
N ARG A 83 -10.65 13.24 10.87
CA ARG A 83 -11.02 11.82 10.70
C ARG A 83 -12.41 11.57 10.12
N ASP A 84 -13.31 12.53 10.24
CA ASP A 84 -14.63 12.55 9.63
C ASP A 84 -14.58 12.55 8.10
N MET A 85 -13.50 13.07 7.51
CA MET A 85 -13.27 13.09 6.06
C MET A 85 -12.48 11.88 5.56
N PHE A 86 -11.97 11.02 6.45
CA PHE A 86 -11.23 9.83 6.05
C PHE A 86 -12.19 8.80 5.45
N PRO A 87 -11.89 8.28 4.25
CA PRO A 87 -12.78 7.35 3.57
C PRO A 87 -12.51 5.92 4.06
N TYR A 88 -12.48 5.72 5.37
CA TYR A 88 -12.45 4.37 5.94
C TYR A 88 -13.70 3.60 5.53
N GLU A 89 -13.62 2.28 5.59
CA GLU A 89 -14.80 1.44 5.48
C GLU A 89 -15.75 1.73 6.65
N ARG A 90 -16.99 2.14 6.36
CA ARG A 90 -17.99 2.50 7.37
C ARG A 90 -19.12 1.48 7.51
N ARG A 91 -19.15 0.43 6.68
CA ARG A 91 -20.13 -0.66 6.77
C ARG A 91 -19.67 -1.65 7.85
N PRO A 92 -20.40 -1.83 8.97
CA PRO A 92 -19.99 -2.73 10.05
C PRO A 92 -19.88 -4.21 9.66
N LYS A 93 -20.43 -4.59 8.50
CA LYS A 93 -20.33 -5.94 7.94
C LYS A 93 -18.91 -6.28 7.48
N SER A 94 -18.11 -5.28 7.08
CA SER A 94 -16.75 -5.50 6.60
C SER A 94 -15.76 -5.62 7.76
N LYS A 95 -14.76 -6.49 7.61
CA LYS A 95 -13.61 -6.60 8.51
C LYS A 95 -12.71 -5.37 8.51
N ALA A 96 -12.82 -4.50 7.51
CA ALA A 96 -12.11 -3.23 7.47
C ALA A 96 -12.84 -2.08 8.17
N TYR A 97 -14.04 -2.28 8.72
CA TYR A 97 -14.88 -1.24 9.33
C TYR A 97 -14.09 -0.37 10.32
N ILE A 98 -14.23 0.94 10.33
CA ILE A 98 -13.72 1.81 11.40
C ILE A 98 -14.85 2.76 11.84
N PRO A 99 -15.20 2.80 13.14
CA PRO A 99 -16.20 3.75 13.67
C PRO A 99 -15.85 5.23 13.39
N ALA A 100 -16.87 6.09 13.31
CA ALA A 100 -16.70 7.50 12.96
C ALA A 100 -15.83 8.28 13.98
N ASP A 101 -15.84 7.85 15.23
CA ASP A 101 -15.09 8.43 16.34
C ASP A 101 -13.66 7.86 16.49
N GLU A 102 -13.30 6.83 15.73
CA GLU A 102 -11.97 6.22 15.70
C GLU A 102 -11.13 6.66 14.48
N GLY A 103 -9.79 6.58 14.62
CA GLY A 103 -8.83 6.89 13.55
C GLY A 103 -7.81 7.95 13.93
N ASP A 104 -6.53 7.64 13.69
CA ASP A 104 -5.42 8.59 13.88
C ASP A 104 -5.11 9.35 12.58
N TYR A 105 -4.84 8.59 11.51
CA TYR A 105 -4.47 9.09 10.18
C TYR A 105 -5.01 8.18 9.09
N TYR A 106 -5.20 8.71 7.88
CA TYR A 106 -5.45 7.90 6.70
C TYR A 106 -4.14 7.58 5.98
N TYR A 107 -3.75 6.30 6.02
CA TYR A 107 -2.52 5.79 5.42
C TYR A 107 -2.79 5.26 4.01
N THR A 108 -1.79 5.35 3.13
CA THR A 108 -1.90 4.77 1.79
C THR A 108 -1.30 3.36 1.70
N ALA A 109 -1.93 2.48 0.92
CA ALA A 109 -1.41 1.15 0.58
C ALA A 109 -0.41 1.17 -0.59
N ALA A 110 -0.20 2.34 -1.21
CA ALA A 110 0.71 2.46 -2.34
C ALA A 110 2.19 2.55 -1.94
N VAL A 111 2.51 2.93 -0.69
CA VAL A 111 3.88 2.86 -0.12
C VAL A 111 3.81 2.59 1.38
N TRP A 112 4.39 1.47 1.79
CA TRP A 112 4.39 0.99 3.18
C TRP A 112 5.49 -0.06 3.35
N GLY A 113 6.05 -0.16 4.55
CA GLY A 113 7.17 -1.06 4.78
C GLY A 113 7.49 -1.25 6.25
N GLY A 114 8.48 -2.10 6.53
CA GLY A 114 8.82 -2.43 7.91
C GLY A 114 9.83 -3.56 7.99
N TYR A 115 10.02 -4.09 9.20
CA TYR A 115 10.71 -5.36 9.37
C TYR A 115 9.97 -6.46 8.62
N LEU A 116 10.74 -7.38 8.04
CA LEU A 116 10.22 -8.45 7.20
C LEU A 116 9.08 -9.24 7.87
N GLU A 117 9.26 -9.66 9.12
CA GLU A 117 8.26 -10.47 9.83
C GLU A 117 7.01 -9.68 10.22
N ASP A 118 7.14 -8.39 10.50
CA ASP A 118 5.99 -7.54 10.81
C ASP A 118 5.21 -7.20 9.53
N MET A 119 5.92 -6.96 8.42
CA MET A 119 5.28 -6.85 7.11
C MET A 119 4.59 -8.16 6.70
N TYR A 120 5.20 -9.33 6.94
CA TYR A 120 4.54 -10.61 6.67
C TYR A 120 3.21 -10.74 7.41
N LYS A 121 3.19 -10.42 8.72
CA LYS A 121 1.96 -10.45 9.53
C LYS A 121 0.89 -9.50 8.98
N LEU A 122 1.28 -8.27 8.65
CA LEU A 122 0.38 -7.23 8.16
C LEU A 122 -0.18 -7.56 6.76
N VAL A 123 0.64 -8.06 5.84
CA VAL A 123 0.21 -8.46 4.48
C VAL A 123 -0.73 -9.67 4.57
N LYS A 124 -0.37 -10.66 5.38
CA LYS A 124 -1.20 -11.83 5.63
C LYS A 124 -2.52 -11.46 6.29
N TYR A 125 -2.52 -10.52 7.23
CA TYR A 125 -3.74 -10.00 7.84
C TYR A 125 -4.65 -9.39 6.78
N CYS A 126 -4.14 -8.48 5.94
CA CYS A 126 -4.93 -7.84 4.90
C CYS A 126 -5.55 -8.88 3.96
N TYR A 127 -4.74 -9.85 3.50
CA TYR A 127 -5.23 -10.96 2.68
C TYR A 127 -6.37 -11.74 3.37
N MET A 128 -6.17 -12.17 4.62
CA MET A 128 -7.16 -12.97 5.33
C MET A 128 -8.45 -12.22 5.62
N GLN A 129 -8.38 -10.92 5.94
CA GLN A 129 -9.57 -10.11 6.17
C GLN A 129 -10.33 -9.84 4.87
N SER A 130 -9.64 -9.65 3.75
CA SER A 130 -10.31 -9.49 2.46
C SER A 130 -10.98 -10.77 1.97
N GLU A 131 -10.38 -11.95 2.22
CA GLU A 131 -11.03 -13.25 1.97
C GLU A 131 -12.30 -13.43 2.81
N GLU A 132 -12.28 -12.96 4.06
CA GLU A 132 -13.46 -13.02 4.94
C GLU A 132 -14.57 -12.06 4.49
N ASP A 133 -14.21 -10.86 4.03
CA ASP A 133 -15.14 -9.94 3.39
C ASP A 133 -15.77 -10.57 2.14
N ALA A 134 -14.96 -11.19 1.28
CA ALA A 134 -15.42 -11.85 0.07
C ALA A 134 -16.44 -12.96 0.37
N LYS A 135 -16.18 -13.81 1.38
CA LYS A 135 -17.15 -14.85 1.83
C LYS A 135 -18.48 -14.25 2.29
N ASN A 136 -18.45 -13.04 2.84
CA ASN A 136 -19.62 -12.31 3.30
C ASN A 136 -20.26 -11.45 2.18
N ASN A 137 -19.84 -11.63 0.92
CA ASN A 137 -20.29 -10.85 -0.24
C ASN A 137 -20.14 -9.34 -0.02
N ILE A 138 -19.01 -8.93 0.57
CA ILE A 138 -18.64 -7.52 0.71
C ILE A 138 -17.21 -7.33 0.22
N GLU A 139 -16.94 -6.18 -0.37
CA GLU A 139 -15.59 -5.73 -0.69
C GLU A 139 -15.41 -4.39 0.00
N ALA A 140 -14.31 -4.23 0.74
CA ALA A 140 -14.02 -2.98 1.43
C ALA A 140 -13.88 -1.81 0.44
N VAL A 141 -14.34 -0.62 0.83
CA VAL A 141 -14.50 0.55 -0.06
C VAL A 141 -13.23 0.94 -0.82
N TRP A 142 -12.06 0.77 -0.22
CA TRP A 142 -10.75 0.96 -0.86
C TRP A 142 -9.89 -0.30 -0.75
N GLN A 143 -10.50 -1.48 -0.95
CA GLN A 143 -9.85 -2.79 -0.99
C GLN A 143 -8.79 -2.97 0.12
N GLU A 144 -7.53 -3.25 -0.21
CA GLU A 144 -6.45 -3.47 0.77
C GLU A 144 -6.13 -2.23 1.60
N GLU A 145 -6.31 -1.02 1.07
CA GLU A 145 -6.04 0.22 1.80
C GLU A 145 -6.99 0.37 2.99
N SER A 146 -8.23 -0.12 2.86
CA SER A 146 -9.18 -0.17 3.99
C SER A 146 -8.71 -1.14 5.08
N HIS A 147 -8.26 -2.34 4.72
CA HIS A 147 -7.76 -3.31 5.70
C HIS A 147 -6.43 -2.88 6.34
N LEU A 148 -5.56 -2.22 5.58
CA LEU A 148 -4.33 -1.60 6.07
C LEU A 148 -4.64 -0.58 7.18
N ASN A 149 -5.56 0.35 6.91
CA ASN A 149 -5.93 1.37 7.89
C ASN A 149 -6.55 0.74 9.15
N ARG A 150 -7.37 -0.30 9.01
CA ARG A 150 -7.89 -1.08 10.15
C ARG A 150 -6.76 -1.74 10.94
N TYR A 151 -5.77 -2.33 10.26
CA TYR A 151 -4.64 -2.97 10.92
C TYR A 151 -3.81 -1.97 11.73
N LEU A 152 -3.44 -0.84 11.12
CA LEU A 152 -2.60 0.19 11.74
C LEU A 152 -3.30 0.96 12.85
N LEU A 153 -4.64 0.98 12.87
CA LEU A 153 -5.41 1.53 13.98
C LEU A 153 -5.14 0.76 15.29
N TYR A 154 -4.96 -0.56 15.23
CA TYR A 154 -4.72 -1.39 16.43
C TYR A 154 -3.27 -1.89 16.56
N ASN A 155 -2.47 -1.74 15.50
CA ASN A 155 -1.05 -2.08 15.46
C ASN A 155 -0.29 -0.84 14.98
N LYS A 156 -0.09 0.12 15.90
CA LYS A 156 0.40 1.46 15.55
C LYS A 156 1.73 1.38 14.79
N PRO A 157 1.87 2.10 13.65
CA PRO A 157 3.15 2.17 12.97
C PRO A 157 4.17 2.87 13.88
N THR A 158 5.38 2.34 13.95
CA THR A 158 6.47 2.97 14.73
C THR A 158 7.08 4.17 14.01
N LYS A 159 6.76 4.35 12.73
CA LYS A 159 7.11 5.53 11.93
C LYS A 159 5.97 5.90 11.00
N VAL A 160 5.63 7.18 11.01
CA VAL A 160 4.71 7.78 10.04
C VAL A 160 5.54 8.68 9.12
N LEU A 161 5.48 8.40 7.82
CA LEU A 161 6.13 9.17 6.78
C LEU A 161 5.14 10.21 6.22
N SER A 162 5.63 11.42 6.00
CA SER A 162 4.83 12.50 5.41
C SER A 162 4.41 12.16 3.98
N SER A 163 3.45 12.90 3.43
CA SER A 163 3.04 12.77 2.02
C SER A 163 4.14 13.14 1.01
N GLU A 164 5.30 13.62 1.46
CA GLU A 164 6.52 13.71 0.63
C GLU A 164 7.00 12.35 0.11
N TYR A 165 6.68 11.27 0.84
CA TYR A 165 7.05 9.90 0.50
C TYR A 165 6.08 9.24 -0.50
N LEU A 166 4.93 9.87 -0.78
CA LEU A 166 4.09 9.55 -1.94
C LEU A 166 3.16 10.73 -2.26
N TRP A 167 3.53 11.51 -3.29
CA TRP A 167 2.70 12.56 -3.87
C TRP A 167 2.09 12.10 -5.21
N SER A 168 1.62 13.02 -6.04
CA SER A 168 1.18 12.74 -7.41
C SER A 168 1.69 13.80 -8.39
N ASP A 169 1.82 13.44 -9.67
CA ASP A 169 2.20 14.39 -10.72
C ASP A 169 1.04 15.30 -11.18
N PHE A 170 -0.18 15.04 -10.70
CA PHE A 170 -1.40 15.76 -11.09
C PHE A 170 -1.97 16.67 -10.00
N ASP A 171 -1.47 16.58 -8.76
CA ASP A 171 -1.86 17.48 -7.67
C ASP A 171 -0.87 18.64 -7.54
N PRO A 172 -1.35 19.89 -7.32
CA PRO A 172 -0.47 21.02 -7.06
C PRO A 172 0.33 20.79 -5.78
N LEU A 173 1.55 21.32 -5.73
CA LEU A 173 2.41 21.21 -4.54
C LEU A 173 2.06 22.31 -3.52
N PRO A 174 1.53 21.96 -2.34
CA PRO A 174 1.31 22.94 -1.29
C PRO A 174 2.63 23.27 -0.58
N GLY A 175 2.67 24.44 0.06
CA GLY A 175 3.92 25.00 0.60
C GLY A 175 4.59 24.18 1.72
N ASP A 176 3.92 23.21 2.32
CA ASP A 176 4.43 22.30 3.35
C ASP A 176 5.08 21.02 2.79
N ILE A 177 4.85 20.70 1.50
CA ILE A 177 5.60 19.66 0.79
C ILE A 177 6.89 20.29 0.27
N LYS A 178 8.02 19.98 0.91
CA LYS A 178 9.32 20.59 0.59
C LYS A 178 10.09 19.76 -0.43
N VAL A 179 9.93 18.44 -0.38
CA VAL A 179 10.61 17.51 -1.29
C VAL A 179 9.64 16.42 -1.72
N VAL A 180 9.45 16.24 -3.03
CA VAL A 180 8.77 15.06 -3.57
C VAL A 180 9.77 13.93 -3.72
N ARG A 181 9.63 12.86 -2.94
CA ARG A 181 10.52 11.68 -3.02
C ARG A 181 10.01 10.69 -4.04
N ILE A 182 8.72 10.43 -4.02
CA ILE A 182 7.99 9.57 -4.95
C ILE A 182 6.73 10.31 -5.40
N SER A 183 6.36 10.17 -6.67
CA SER A 183 5.05 10.60 -7.17
C SER A 183 4.38 9.51 -8.00
N GLN A 184 3.05 9.45 -7.91
CA GLN A 184 2.22 8.65 -8.82
C GLN A 184 2.11 9.35 -10.17
N LEU A 185 2.27 8.57 -11.24
CA LEU A 185 2.21 9.04 -12.62
C LEU A 185 0.79 9.42 -13.04
N VAL A 186 0.68 10.39 -13.96
CA VAL A 186 -0.57 10.64 -14.70
C VAL A 186 -0.89 9.42 -15.57
N LYS A 187 -2.16 8.98 -15.55
CA LYS A 187 -2.60 7.81 -16.31
C LYS A 187 -3.91 8.04 -17.02
N ASN A 188 -4.05 7.37 -18.15
CA ASN A 188 -5.32 7.10 -18.75
C ASN A 188 -5.90 5.78 -18.18
N TYR A 189 -6.76 5.86 -17.17
CA TYR A 189 -7.36 4.68 -16.52
C TYR A 189 -8.11 3.77 -17.50
N ALA A 190 -8.76 4.33 -18.53
CA ALA A 190 -9.48 3.54 -19.52
C ALA A 190 -8.55 2.64 -20.35
N GLU A 191 -7.33 3.12 -20.63
CA GLU A 191 -6.32 2.38 -21.39
C GLU A 191 -5.65 1.29 -20.53
N VAL A 192 -5.29 1.62 -19.29
CA VAL A 192 -4.52 0.71 -18.42
C VAL A 192 -5.39 -0.22 -17.57
N ARG A 193 -6.70 0.05 -17.48
CA ARG A 193 -7.70 -0.78 -16.81
C ARG A 193 -8.97 -0.93 -17.68
N PRO A 194 -8.89 -1.64 -18.84
CA PRO A 194 -10.02 -1.77 -19.75
C PRO A 194 -11.27 -2.44 -19.13
N ASN A 195 -11.09 -3.15 -18.00
CA ASN A 195 -12.17 -3.81 -17.25
C ASN A 195 -12.21 -3.40 -15.75
N GLY A 196 -11.58 -2.29 -15.36
CA GLY A 196 -11.53 -1.84 -13.97
C GLY A 196 -12.79 -1.08 -13.55
N GLY A 197 -13.37 -1.42 -12.40
CA GLY A 197 -14.31 -0.52 -11.70
C GLY A 197 -13.57 0.73 -11.20
N GLN A 198 -14.30 1.82 -10.99
CA GLN A 198 -13.79 3.06 -10.40
C GLN A 198 -13.19 2.80 -9.02
#